data_AF-A0A7X7C3I8-F1
#
_entry.id   AF-A0A7X7C3I8-F1
#
_cell.length_a   1.000
_cell.length_b   1.000
_cell.length_c   1.000
_cell.angle_alpha   90.00
_cell.angle_beta   90.00
_cell.angle_gamma   90.00
#
_symmetry.space_group_name_H-M   'P 1'
#
loop_
_entity.id
_entity.type
_entity.pdbx_description
1 polymer ?
#
loop_
_entity_poly.entity_id
_entity_poly.type
_entity_poly.pdbx_seq_one_letter_code
_entity_poly.pdbx_strand_id
1 'polypeptide(L)' 'IEYNNYRTHGFKITGNKYEYIDVDYQDRKFLEKTYRLPIPNSELENNSLITQYDEWL' A
#
# COMPACT_ATOMS: atom_id res chain seq x y z
N ILE A 1 -8.87 19.62 -10.54
CA ILE A 1 -10.05 18.76 -10.61
C ILE A 1 -10.59 18.68 -9.18
N GLU A 2 -11.80 19.19 -8.93
CA GLU A 2 -12.44 19.15 -7.61
C GLU A 2 -13.13 17.79 -7.44
N TYR A 3 -12.74 17.03 -6.41
CA TYR A 3 -13.25 15.70 -6.12
C TYR A 3 -14.37 15.74 -5.07
N ASN A 4 -15.40 16.54 -5.32
CA ASN A 4 -16.56 16.63 -4.44
C ASN A 4 -17.53 15.45 -4.70
N ASN A 5 -18.10 14.86 -3.64
CA ASN A 5 -19.04 13.71 -3.67
C ASN A 5 -18.48 12.39 -4.26
N TYR A 6 -17.17 12.13 -4.15
CA TYR A 6 -16.59 10.86 -4.57
C TYR A 6 -16.54 9.86 -3.41
N ARG A 7 -17.30 8.76 -3.51
CA ARG A 7 -17.19 7.63 -2.57
C ARG A 7 -15.91 6.86 -2.85
N THR A 8 -15.07 6.74 -1.83
CA THR A 8 -13.82 6.01 -1.85
C THR A 8 -13.96 4.71 -1.09
N HIS A 9 -13.58 3.62 -1.75
CA HIS A 9 -13.51 2.30 -1.15
C HIS A 9 -12.06 1.91 -0.94
N GLY A 10 -11.74 1.47 0.28
CA GLY A 10 -10.46 0.89 0.62
C GLY A 10 -10.49 -0.63 0.45
N PHE A 11 -9.35 -1.18 0.09
CA PHE A 11 -9.16 -2.63 0.07
C PHE A 11 -8.25 -3.00 1.24
N LYS A 12 -8.80 -3.68 2.24
CA LYS A 12 -8.07 -4.12 3.42
C LYS A 12 -7.71 -5.59 3.27
N ILE A 13 -6.42 -5.88 3.36
CA ILE A 13 -5.89 -7.23 3.35
C ILE A 13 -5.43 -7.56 4.77
N THR A 14 -6.03 -8.59 5.38
CA THR A 14 -5.62 -9.09 6.70
C THR A 14 -5.31 -10.57 6.58
N GLY A 15 -4.02 -10.91 6.48
CA GLY A 15 -3.59 -12.27 6.14
C GLY A 15 -4.15 -12.68 4.77
N ASN A 16 -4.94 -13.76 4.74
CA ASN A 16 -5.59 -14.25 3.51
C ASN A 16 -7.02 -13.71 3.32
N LYS A 17 -7.47 -12.77 4.17
CA LYS A 17 -8.82 -12.19 4.09
C LYS A 17 -8.77 -10.85 3.34
N TYR A 18 -9.64 -10.73 2.35
CA TYR A 18 -9.81 -9.55 1.52
C TYR A 18 -11.14 -8.88 1.86
N GLU A 19 -11.09 -7.65 2.37
CA GLU A 19 -12.27 -6.91 2.81
C GLU A 19 -12.38 -5.58 2.06
N TYR A 20 -13.58 -5.30 1.53
CA TYR A 20 -13.94 -3.97 1.06
C TYR A 20 -14.39 -3.13 2.25
N ILE A 21 -13.73 -2.00 2.46
CA ILE A 21 -14.05 -1.05 3.54
C ILE A 21 -14.42 0.31 2.96
N ASP A 22 -15.36 1.01 3.60
CA ASP A 22 -15.69 2.39 3.27
C ASP A 22 -14.64 3.31 3.92
N VAL A 23 -14.01 4.19 3.14
CA VAL A 23 -12.94 5.09 3.61
C VAL A 23 -13.28 6.57 3.39
N ASP A 24 -14.57 6.88 3.23
CA ASP A 24 -15.04 8.25 2.97
C ASP A 24 -14.65 9.24 4.08
N TYR A 25 -14.54 8.76 5.33
CA TYR A 25 -14.20 9.58 6.50
C TYR A 25 -12.80 9.33 7.06
N GLN A 26 -11.95 8.57 6.35
CA GLN A 26 -10.60 8.29 6.83
C GLN A 26 -9.57 9.28 6.27
N ASP A 27 -8.64 9.69 7.12
CA ASP A 27 -7.48 10.47 6.70
C ASP A 27 -6.58 9.64 5.77
N ARG A 28 -6.67 9.94 4.47
CA ARG A 28 -5.83 9.31 3.46
C ARG A 28 -4.44 9.91 3.50
N LYS A 29 -3.51 9.19 4.12
CA LYS A 29 -2.08 9.53 4.10
C LYS A 29 -1.41 8.79 2.95
N PHE A 30 -1.19 9.50 1.85
CA PHE A 30 -0.31 9.02 0.79
C PHE A 30 1.11 9.51 1.11
N LEU A 31 1.96 8.60 1.56
CA LEU A 31 3.35 8.93 1.89
C LEU A 31 4.16 8.92 0.59
N GLU A 32 5.16 9.79 0.45
CA GLU A 32 5.99 9.82 -0.76
C GLU A 32 6.63 8.46 -1.06
N LYS A 33 7.00 7.71 -0.01
CA LYS A 33 7.51 6.33 -0.16
C LYS A 33 6.56 5.37 -0.84
N THR A 34 5.24 5.62 -0.85
CA THR A 34 4.27 4.74 -1.52
C THR A 34 4.23 4.90 -3.05
N TYR A 35 5.04 5.80 -3.63
CA TYR A 35 5.30 5.83 -5.08
C TYR A 35 6.08 4.60 -5.56
N ARG A 36 6.85 3.97 -4.69
CA ARG A 36 7.55 2.71 -4.96
C ARG A 36 7.06 1.67 -3.97
N LEU A 37 6.53 0.54 -4.43
CA LEU A 37 6.09 -0.51 -3.52
C LEU A 37 7.29 -1.30 -2.98
N PRO A 38 7.24 -1.81 -1.73
CA PRO A 38 8.32 -2.61 -1.18
C PRO A 38 8.46 -3.92 -1.95
N ILE A 39 9.70 -4.40 -2.05
CA ILE A 39 9.98 -5.73 -2.59
C ILE A 39 9.45 -6.77 -1.58
N PRO A 40 8.71 -7.81 -2.01
CA PRO A 40 8.26 -8.88 -1.12
C PRO A 40 9.43 -9.58 -0.42
N ASN A 41 9.26 -9.90 0.86
CA ASN A 41 10.30 -10.58 1.65
C ASN A 41 10.70 -11.92 1.03
N SER A 42 9.76 -12.66 0.45
CA SER A 42 10.05 -13.91 -0.26
C SER A 42 11.02 -13.74 -1.43
N GLU A 43 10.97 -12.61 -2.12
CA GLU A 43 11.90 -12.32 -3.23
C GLU A 43 13.27 -11.93 -2.69
N LEU A 44 13.33 -11.16 -1.61
CA LEU A 44 14.58 -10.80 -0.94
C LEU A 44 15.31 -12.02 -0.36
N GLU A 45 14.57 -12.99 0.17
CA GLU A 45 15.12 -14.24 0.70
C GLU A 45 15.66 -15.16 -0.40
N ASN A 46 15.05 -15.15 -1.59
CA ASN A 46 15.42 -16.04 -2.70
C ASN A 46 16.47 -15.44 -3.65
N ASN A 47 16.73 -14.14 -3.59
CA ASN A 47 17.68 -13.47 -4.47
C ASN A 47 18.59 -12.52 -3.68
N SER A 48 19.84 -12.95 -3.48
CA SER A 48 20.84 -12.19 -2.72
C SER A 48 21.42 -10.97 -3.45
N LEU A 49 21.08 -10.77 -4.73
CA LEU A 49 21.55 -9.62 -5.52
C LEU A 49 20.64 -8.39 -5.37
N ILE A 50 19.43 -8.57 -4.84
CA ILE A 50 18.47 -7.48 -4.66
C ILE A 50 18.46 -7.02 -3.22
N THR A 51 18.29 -5.72 -3.03
CA THR A 51 18.17 -5.08 -1.72
C THR A 51 16.89 -4.26 -1.68
N GLN A 52 16.31 -4.13 -0.49
CA GLN A 52 15.11 -3.30 -0.31
C GLN A 52 15.44 -1.84 -0.57
N TYR A 53 14.46 -1.08 -1.04
CA TYR A 53 14.62 0.36 -1.20
C TYR A 53 14.75 1.06 0.15
N ASP A 54 15.61 2.08 0.24
CA ASP A 54 15.89 2.81 1.49
C ASP A 54 14.63 3.36 2.16
N GLU A 55 13.62 3.74 1.37
CA GLU A 55 12.33 4.23 1.87
C GLU A 55 11.47 3.17 2.60
N TRP A 56 11.82 1.90 2.48
CA TRP A 56 11.15 0.74 3.08
C TRP A 56 12.03 -0.05 4.08
N LEU A 57 13.27 0.38 4.30
CA LEU A 57 14.11 -0.07 5.42
C LEU A 57 13.61 0.52 6.74
#